data_AF-A0A8R1DLC6-F1
#
_entry.id   AF-A0A8R1DLC6-F1
#
_cell.length_a   1.000
_cell.length_b   1.000
_cell.length_c   1.000
_cell.angle_alpha   90.00
_cell.angle_beta   90.00
_cell.angle_gamma   90.00
#
_symmetry.space_group_name_H-M   'P 1'
#
loop_
_entity.id
_entity.type
_entity.pdbx_description
1 polymer ?
#
loop_
_entity_poly.entity_id
_entity_poly.type
_entity_poly.pdbx_seq_one_letter_code
_entity_poly.pdbx_strand_id
1 'polypeptide(L)'
;MASIEVVKHLLSKISEGSEIEANTKALAVLDISPTIAKELKIVDELTPLRGSTLLNGAIHEILKKLEGKKERAVNGEEPMKIKRRSSSKKTLKAKRMFEKKEPKKKDSAIWRKLKRTAQ
;
A
#
# COMPACT_ATOMS: atom_id res chain seq x y z
N MET A 1 -3.55 9.26 -22.61
CA MET A 1 -3.38 10.57 -21.94
C MET A 1 -4.73 11.18 -21.70
N ALA A 2 -4.99 11.67 -20.49
CA ALA A 2 -6.23 12.38 -20.18
C ALA A 2 -6.24 13.79 -20.79
N SER A 3 -7.40 14.25 -21.27
CA SER A 3 -7.60 15.62 -21.75
C SER A 3 -7.60 16.61 -20.59
N ILE A 4 -7.03 17.81 -20.82
CA ILE A 4 -6.93 18.88 -19.80
C ILE A 4 -8.31 19.25 -19.23
N GLU A 5 -9.32 19.35 -20.09
CA GLU A 5 -10.70 19.68 -19.71
C GLU A 5 -11.29 18.69 -18.70
N VAL A 6 -11.03 17.39 -18.90
CA VAL A 6 -11.53 16.33 -18.02
C VAL A 6 -10.87 16.43 -16.63
N VAL A 7 -9.56 16.66 -16.60
CA VAL A 7 -8.82 16.82 -15.33
C VAL A 7 -9.29 18.07 -14.59
N LYS A 8 -9.51 19.18 -15.31
CA LYS A 8 -10.03 20.42 -14.74
C LYS A 8 -11.44 20.23 -14.17
N HIS A 9 -12.34 19.57 -14.89
CA HIS A 9 -13.70 19.28 -14.42
C HIS A 9 -13.71 18.45 -13.13
N LEU A 10 -12.84 17.44 -13.05
CA LEU A 10 -12.71 16.61 -11.86
C LEU A 10 -12.16 17.40 -10.66
N LEU A 11 -11.17 18.27 -10.88
CA LEU A 11 -10.63 19.15 -9.83
C LEU A 11 -11.66 20.15 -9.33
N SER A 12 -12.42 20.78 -10.23
CA SER A 12 -13.48 21.71 -9.85
C SER A 12 -14.52 21.04 -8.94
N LYS A 13 -14.97 19.82 -9.27
CA LYS A 13 -15.88 19.06 -8.40
C LYS A 13 -15.29 18.73 -7.04
N ILE A 14 -14.00 18.40 -6.98
CA ILE A 14 -13.29 18.14 -5.72
C ILE A 14 -13.24 19.41 -4.86
N SER A 15 -12.90 20.55 -5.47
CA SER A 15 -12.84 21.86 -4.82
C SER A 15 -14.21 22.37 -4.34
N GLU A 16 -15.29 22.04 -5.06
CA GLU A 16 -16.67 22.30 -4.64
C GLU A 16 -17.16 21.37 -3.52
N GLY A 17 -16.39 20.35 -3.16
CA GLY A 17 -16.73 19.38 -2.13
C GLY A 17 -17.73 18.30 -2.56
N SER A 18 -18.03 18.22 -3.86
CA SER A 18 -18.96 17.24 -4.42
C SER A 18 -18.21 15.98 -4.86
N GLU A 19 -18.67 14.82 -4.37
CA GLU A 19 -18.17 13.50 -4.79
C GLU A 19 -16.62 13.37 -4.68
N ILE A 20 -16.02 14.02 -3.68
CA ILE A 20 -14.56 14.13 -3.50
C ILE A 20 -13.89 12.76 -3.65
N GLU A 21 -14.45 11.72 -3.03
CA GLU A 21 -13.87 10.37 -3.06
C GLU A 21 -13.90 9.74 -4.45
N ALA A 22 -15.03 9.83 -5.16
CA ALA A 22 -15.16 9.27 -6.50
C ALA A 22 -14.25 10.00 -7.49
N ASN A 23 -14.22 11.34 -7.43
CA ASN A 23 -13.43 12.16 -8.32
C ASN A 23 -11.92 12.00 -8.06
N THR A 24 -11.49 11.91 -6.81
CA THR A 24 -10.07 11.66 -6.47
C THR A 24 -9.62 10.28 -6.95
N LYS A 25 -10.46 9.25 -6.80
CA LYS A 25 -10.19 7.91 -7.33
C LYS A 25 -10.14 7.89 -8.85
N ALA A 26 -11.06 8.58 -9.52
CA ALA A 26 -11.05 8.72 -10.97
C ALA A 26 -9.76 9.40 -11.46
N LEU A 27 -9.34 10.48 -10.79
CA LEU A 27 -8.09 11.18 -11.06
C LEU A 27 -6.87 10.25 -10.93
N ALA A 28 -6.88 9.34 -9.95
CA ALA A 28 -5.82 8.35 -9.73
C ALA A 28 -5.72 7.29 -10.82
N VAL A 29 -6.84 6.92 -11.46
CA VAL A 29 -6.83 5.97 -12.59
C VAL A 29 -6.30 6.62 -13.86
N LEU A 30 -6.58 7.92 -14.05
CA LEU A 30 -6.16 8.66 -15.23
C LEU A 30 -4.63 8.75 -15.36
N ASP A 31 -4.17 8.79 -16.61
CA ASP A 31 -2.78 9.03 -16.96
C ASP A 31 -2.61 10.52 -17.27
N ILE A 32 -2.18 11.26 -16.24
CA ILE A 32 -2.04 12.71 -16.23
C ILE A 32 -0.59 13.05 -16.54
N SER A 33 -0.38 13.87 -17.56
CA SER A 33 0.95 14.38 -17.88
C SER A 33 1.45 15.34 -16.80
N PRO A 34 2.74 15.28 -16.41
CA PRO A 34 3.31 16.19 -15.43
C PRO A 34 3.22 17.66 -15.84
N THR A 35 3.16 17.96 -17.15
CA THR A 35 2.95 19.32 -17.68
C THR A 35 1.58 19.86 -17.26
N ILE A 36 0.52 19.07 -17.46
CA ILE A 36 -0.86 19.41 -17.11
C ILE A 36 -1.01 19.56 -15.60
N ALA A 37 -0.35 18.68 -14.83
CA ALA A 37 -0.45 18.74 -13.38
C ALA A 37 0.21 19.98 -12.77
N LYS A 38 1.28 20.49 -13.37
CA LYS A 38 1.90 21.76 -12.98
C LYS A 38 1.02 22.94 -13.36
N GLU A 39 0.44 22.92 -14.55
CA GLU A 39 -0.47 23.97 -15.03
C GLU A 39 -1.71 24.11 -14.13
N LEU A 40 -2.31 22.98 -13.74
CA LEU A 40 -3.51 22.93 -12.90
C LEU A 40 -3.21 22.90 -11.39
N LYS A 41 -1.94 23.01 -10.96
CA LYS A 41 -1.53 22.95 -9.54
C LYS A 41 -2.17 21.81 -8.74
N ILE A 42 -2.28 20.63 -9.36
CA ILE A 42 -2.98 19.46 -8.79
C ILE A 42 -2.44 19.07 -7.42
N VAL A 43 -1.14 19.23 -7.22
CA VAL A 43 -0.48 18.93 -5.95
C VAL A 43 -1.03 19.80 -4.83
N ASP A 44 -1.19 21.10 -5.07
CA ASP A 44 -1.64 22.05 -4.06
C ASP A 44 -3.10 21.79 -3.66
N GLU A 45 -3.96 21.45 -4.63
CA GLU A 45 -5.37 21.11 -4.35
C GLU A 45 -5.55 19.78 -3.62
N LEU A 46 -4.72 18.78 -3.92
CA LEU A 46 -4.83 17.45 -3.28
C LEU A 46 -4.08 17.34 -1.94
N THR A 47 -3.12 18.23 -1.66
CA THR A 47 -2.33 18.20 -0.42
C THR A 47 -3.19 18.31 0.85
N PRO A 48 -4.18 19.22 0.94
CA PRO A 48 -5.10 19.30 2.08
C PRO A 48 -5.87 18.00 2.33
N LEU A 49 -6.18 17.25 1.27
CA LEU A 49 -6.98 16.03 1.33
C LEU A 49 -6.15 14.80 1.77
N ARG A 50 -4.82 14.93 1.86
CA ARG A 50 -3.90 13.83 2.23
C ARG A 50 -4.12 13.31 3.65
N GLY A 51 -4.69 14.12 4.55
CA GLY A 51 -5.05 13.70 5.91
C GLY A 51 -6.19 12.68 5.95
N SER A 52 -6.95 12.52 4.86
CA SER A 52 -8.08 11.59 4.80
C SER A 52 -7.60 10.15 4.61
N THR A 53 -8.03 9.25 5.49
CA THR A 53 -7.71 7.82 5.40
C THR A 53 -8.25 7.16 4.12
N LEU A 54 -9.32 7.71 3.55
CA LEU A 54 -9.97 7.19 2.33
C LEU A 54 -9.28 7.66 1.05
N LEU A 55 -8.73 8.88 1.06
CA LEU A 55 -8.18 9.54 -0.13
C LEU A 55 -6.66 9.43 -0.22
N ASN A 56 -5.98 9.26 0.92
CA ASN A 56 -4.52 9.23 0.99
C ASN A 56 -3.89 8.24 0.00
N GLY A 57 -4.50 7.06 -0.20
CA GLY A 57 -4.03 6.08 -1.18
C GLY A 57 -4.07 6.60 -2.62
N ALA A 58 -5.24 7.13 -3.03
CA ALA A 58 -5.43 7.67 -4.38
C ALA A 58 -4.56 8.91 -4.63
N ILE A 59 -4.49 9.82 -3.67
CA ILE A 59 -3.62 11.02 -3.74
C ILE A 59 -2.15 10.60 -3.87
N HIS A 60 -1.71 9.60 -3.09
CA HIS A 60 -0.34 9.11 -3.18
C HIS A 60 -0.02 8.50 -4.55
N GLU A 61 -0.95 7.77 -5.16
CA GLU A 61 -0.78 7.24 -6.51
C GLU A 61 -0.68 8.34 -7.56
N ILE A 62 -1.52 9.37 -7.48
CA ILE A 62 -1.48 10.55 -8.37
C ILE A 62 -0.12 11.23 -8.25
N LEU A 63 0.31 11.57 -7.02
CA LEU A 63 1.59 12.23 -6.79
C LEU A 63 2.77 11.38 -7.29
N LYS A 64 2.74 10.07 -7.05
CA LYS A 64 3.79 9.14 -7.52
C LYS A 64 3.89 9.08 -9.05
N LYS A 65 2.75 9.15 -9.76
CA LYS A 65 2.74 9.22 -11.23
C LYS A 65 3.33 10.54 -11.73
N LEU A 66 3.01 11.65 -11.05
CA LEU A 66 3.42 13.00 -11.41
C LEU A 66 4.87 13.35 -11.07
N GLU A 67 5.41 12.82 -9.97
CA GLU A 67 6.84 12.96 -9.63
C GLU A 67 7.75 12.29 -10.66
N GLY A 68 7.16 11.48 -11.54
CA GLY A 68 7.91 10.73 -12.52
C GLY A 68 8.76 9.65 -11.85
N LYS A 69 9.22 8.74 -12.68
CA LYS A 69 10.24 7.76 -12.34
C LYS A 69 11.50 8.52 -11.91
N LYS A 70 11.62 8.92 -10.63
CA LYS A 70 12.94 8.99 -10.01
C LYS A 70 13.48 7.58 -10.20
N GLU A 71 14.43 7.44 -11.11
CA GLU A 71 15.19 6.23 -11.29
C GLU A 71 15.49 5.70 -9.89
N ARG A 72 15.24 4.41 -9.68
CA ARG A 72 15.67 3.72 -8.48
C ARG A 72 17.19 3.90 -8.38
N ALA A 73 17.64 4.99 -7.77
CA ALA A 73 18.90 5.03 -7.09
C ALA A 73 18.80 3.92 -6.04
N VAL A 74 19.46 2.83 -6.37
CA VAL A 74 19.67 1.65 -5.56
C VAL A 74 20.14 2.11 -4.19
N ASN A 75 19.22 2.19 -3.22
CA ASN A 75 19.50 2.10 -1.79
C ASN A 75 18.19 1.93 -1.02
N GLY A 76 17.78 0.67 -0.89
CA GLY A 76 17.63 0.10 0.45
C GLY A 76 16.47 0.49 1.36
N GLU A 77 15.39 1.16 0.93
CA GLU A 77 14.20 1.29 1.80
C GLU A 77 12.90 0.86 1.10
N GLU A 78 12.38 -0.27 1.58
CA GLU A 78 11.11 -0.86 1.17
C GLU A 78 9.94 0.13 1.37
N PRO A 79 8.91 0.12 0.51
CA PRO A 79 7.70 0.87 0.78
C PRO A 79 7.07 0.36 2.08
N MET A 80 6.98 1.25 3.08
CA MET A 80 6.24 1.02 4.31
C MET A 80 4.81 0.59 3.97
N LYS A 81 4.56 -0.71 4.09
CA LYS A 81 3.21 -1.28 3.95
C LYS A 81 2.33 -0.64 5.00
N ILE A 82 1.35 0.15 4.55
CA ILE A 82 0.22 0.59 5.37
C ILE A 82 -0.42 -0.68 5.94
N LYS A 83 -0.17 -0.88 7.23
CA LYS A 83 -0.66 -2.02 8.01
C LYS A 83 -2.16 -1.81 8.21
N ARG A 84 -2.98 -2.23 7.24
CA ARG A 84 -4.41 -2.50 7.50
C ARG A 84 -4.45 -3.44 8.71
N ARG A 85 -5.17 -3.04 9.75
CA ARG A 85 -5.49 -3.90 10.89
C ARG A 85 -6.10 -5.19 10.35
N SER A 86 -5.27 -6.20 10.20
CA SER A 86 -5.65 -7.59 10.05
C SER A 86 -4.92 -8.30 11.16
N SER A 87 -5.70 -8.91 12.04
CA SER A 87 -5.25 -9.87 13.04
C SER A 87 -4.62 -11.06 12.32
N SER A 88 -3.33 -10.96 12.02
CA SER A 88 -2.60 -12.04 11.35
C SER A 88 -1.24 -12.19 12.04
N LYS A 89 -1.18 -13.24 12.87
CA LYS A 89 0.02 -13.75 13.55
C LYS A 89 1.23 -13.75 12.59
N LYS A 90 2.33 -13.16 13.06
CA LYS A 90 3.65 -13.20 12.43
C LYS A 90 4.03 -14.64 12.08
N THR A 91 4.36 -14.90 10.83
CA THR A 91 5.25 -16.02 10.45
C THR A 91 6.39 -15.43 9.63
N LEU A 92 7.55 -15.31 10.28
CA LEU A 92 8.82 -14.93 9.67
C LEU A 92 9.25 -16.06 8.72
N LYS A 93 9.69 -15.66 7.52
CA LYS A 93 10.27 -16.57 6.52
C LYS A 93 11.44 -17.34 7.14
N ALA A 94 11.41 -18.66 7.06
CA ALA A 94 12.60 -19.48 7.19
C ALA A 94 12.70 -20.38 5.95
N LYS A 95 13.70 -20.10 5.09
CA LYS A 95 14.28 -21.11 4.21
C LYS A 95 14.63 -22.32 5.08
N ARG A 96 14.09 -23.51 4.78
CA ARG A 96 14.89 -24.74 4.73
C ARG A 96 14.06 -25.89 4.21
N MET A 97 14.79 -26.73 3.49
CA MET A 97 14.39 -27.93 2.77
C MET A 97 13.48 -28.81 3.63
N PHE A 98 12.66 -29.62 2.97
CA PHE A 98 12.06 -30.80 3.56
C PHE A 98 13.20 -31.78 3.95
N GLU A 99 13.97 -31.44 4.97
CA GLU A 99 14.81 -32.40 5.68
C GLU A 99 13.85 -33.19 6.56
N LYS A 100 13.67 -34.46 6.18
CA LYS A 100 12.98 -35.48 6.96
C LYS A 100 13.72 -35.66 8.28
N LYS A 101 13.45 -34.81 9.27
CA LYS A 101 13.94 -34.98 10.63
C LYS A 101 13.02 -35.95 11.34
N GLU A 102 13.42 -37.21 11.33
CA GLU A 102 12.95 -38.16 12.33
C GLU A 102 13.13 -37.55 13.74
N PRO A 103 12.19 -37.77 14.67
CA PRO A 103 12.25 -37.16 15.99
C PRO A 103 13.46 -37.70 16.77
N LYS A 104 14.55 -36.93 16.81
CA LYS A 104 15.82 -37.36 17.42
C LYS A 104 15.81 -37.43 18.96
N LYS A 105 14.74 -37.04 19.67
CA LYS A 105 14.72 -37.12 21.16
C LYS A 105 13.34 -37.48 21.73
N LYS A 106 13.31 -38.56 22.52
CA LYS A 106 12.17 -39.02 23.33
C LYS A 106 11.94 -38.20 24.61
N ASP A 107 12.49 -36.98 24.70
CA ASP A 107 12.42 -36.13 25.90
C ASP A 107 11.52 -34.90 25.74
N SER A 108 10.74 -34.83 24.65
CA SER A 108 9.68 -33.82 24.50
C SER A 108 8.71 -33.89 25.68
N ALA A 109 8.23 -32.74 26.14
CA ALA A 109 7.18 -32.64 27.14
C ALA A 109 5.92 -33.45 26.75
N ILE A 110 5.67 -33.60 25.44
CA ILE A 110 4.58 -34.40 24.88
C ILE A 110 4.83 -35.90 25.15
N TRP A 111 6.06 -36.39 24.89
CA TRP A 111 6.44 -37.77 25.19
C TRP A 111 6.40 -38.09 26.68
N ARG A 112 6.84 -37.17 27.54
CA ARG A 112 6.72 -37.30 29.00
C ARG A 112 5.26 -37.35 29.47
N LYS A 113 4.38 -36.56 28.87
CA LYS A 113 2.95 -36.55 29.21
C LYS A 113 2.27 -37.85 28.79
N LEU A 114 2.53 -38.34 27.58
CA LEU A 114 2.04 -39.64 27.10
C LEU A 114 2.47 -40.80 28.00
N LYS A 115 3.74 -40.84 28.44
CA LYS A 115 4.23 -41.89 29.34
C LYS A 115 3.58 -41.86 30.74
N ARG A 116 3.28 -40.66 31.26
CA ARG A 116 2.55 -40.48 32.53
C ARG A 116 1.07 -40.85 32.45
N THR A 117 0.48 -40.79 31.26
CA THR A 117 -0.95 -41.09 31.06
C THR A 117 -1.17 -42.58 30.76
N ALA A 118 -0.10 -43.31 30.47
CA ALA A 118 -0.12 -44.75 30.19
C ALA A 118 0.29 -45.62 31.41
N GLN A 119 0.42 -45.01 32.60
CA GLN A 119 0.54 -45.71 33.88
C GLN A 119 -0.77 -45.68 34.63
#